data_AF-A0A367M2K7-F1
#
_entry.id   AF-A0A367M2K7-F1
#
_cell.length_a   1.000
_cell.length_b   1.000
_cell.length_c   1.000
_cell.angle_alpha   90.00
_cell.angle_beta   90.00
_cell.angle_gamma   90.00
#
_symmetry.space_group_name_H-M   'P 1'
#
loop_
_entity.id
_entity.type
_entity.pdbx_description
1 polymer ?
#
loop_
_entity_poly.entity_id
_entity_poly.type
_entity_poly.pdbx_seq_one_letter_code
_entity_poly.pdbx_strand_id
1 'polypeptide(L)'
;LDLVGIGHLLGVSPAGELNTLAAMRFRHEFGHRQLFGLPTSQEAKRTDKHRSSDEHRGRPLGQRPLTYAQFASLLSRGAEIRTTLLTDTFGWNDYQALHGESAILLFARDPNGRMHVATPQSTLAPGTGWTLLSLIDAEPSVSKSQATEIAD
;
A
#
# COMPACT_ATOMS: atom_id res chain seq x y z
N LEU A 1 -8.45 -24.22 -8.20
CA LEU A 1 -8.03 -22.89 -8.70
C LEU A 1 -6.56 -23.03 -9.01
N ASP A 2 -6.17 -22.89 -10.27
CA ASP A 2 -4.75 -22.94 -10.64
C ASP A 2 -4.16 -21.56 -10.37
N LEU A 3 -3.38 -21.44 -9.30
CA LEU A 3 -2.80 -20.19 -8.79
C LEU A 3 -1.34 -20.03 -9.19
N VAL A 4 -0.84 -20.92 -10.05
CA VAL A 4 0.52 -20.88 -10.58
C VAL A 4 0.72 -19.56 -11.34
N GLY A 5 1.63 -18.73 -10.84
CA GLY A 5 1.95 -17.41 -11.40
C GLY A 5 1.35 -16.21 -10.67
N ILE A 6 0.45 -16.43 -9.72
CA ILE A 6 -0.07 -15.37 -8.84
C ILE A 6 0.86 -15.27 -7.62
N GLY A 7 1.56 -14.16 -7.46
CA GLY A 7 2.59 -14.00 -6.40
C GLY A 7 2.13 -13.27 -5.14
N HIS A 8 0.95 -12.65 -5.15
CA HIS A 8 0.44 -11.81 -4.05
C HIS A 8 -1.08 -11.85 -4.00
N LEU A 9 -1.65 -11.89 -2.79
CA LEU A 9 -3.08 -11.78 -2.55
C LEU A 9 -3.39 -10.44 -1.86
N LEU A 10 -4.32 -9.68 -2.45
CA LEU A 10 -4.74 -8.39 -1.94
C LEU A 10 -6.20 -8.45 -1.45
N GLY A 11 -6.40 -8.28 -0.15
CA GLY A 11 -7.73 -8.14 0.45
C GLY A 11 -8.18 -6.68 0.45
N VAL A 12 -9.15 -6.33 -0.40
CA VAL A 12 -9.67 -4.95 -0.57
C VAL A 12 -11.15 -4.85 -0.16
N SER A 13 -11.68 -5.81 0.62
CA SER A 13 -13.06 -5.74 1.11
C SER A 13 -13.20 -4.65 2.19
N PRO A 14 -14.31 -3.89 2.23
CA PRO A 14 -14.64 -3.03 3.36
C PRO A 14 -14.82 -3.80 4.68
N ALA A 15 -15.11 -5.10 4.61
CA ALA A 15 -15.19 -5.97 5.78
C ALA A 15 -13.82 -6.61 6.06
N GLY A 16 -13.08 -6.06 7.04
CA GLY A 16 -11.75 -6.55 7.43
C GLY A 16 -11.73 -8.03 7.85
N GLU A 17 -12.83 -8.54 8.40
CA GLU A 17 -12.99 -9.96 8.74
C GLU A 17 -12.98 -10.86 7.50
N LEU A 18 -13.61 -10.43 6.39
CA LEU A 18 -13.55 -11.16 5.12
C LEU A 18 -12.15 -11.14 4.51
N ASN A 19 -11.43 -10.02 4.62
CA ASN A 19 -10.02 -9.95 4.21
C ASN A 19 -9.15 -10.90 5.05
N THR A 20 -9.43 -11.00 6.35
CA THR A 20 -8.73 -11.90 7.27
C THR A 20 -9.05 -13.37 6.98
N LEU A 21 -10.31 -13.72 6.73
CA LEU A 21 -10.74 -15.06 6.33
C LEU A 21 -10.12 -15.48 4.99
N ALA A 22 -10.08 -14.59 4.01
CA ALA A 22 -9.38 -14.83 2.75
C ALA A 22 -7.88 -15.05 2.98
N ALA A 23 -7.24 -14.19 3.78
CA ALA A 23 -5.83 -14.33 4.14
C ALA A 23 -5.52 -15.67 4.83
N MET A 24 -6.37 -16.13 5.75
CA MET A 24 -6.24 -17.43 6.41
C MET A 24 -6.46 -18.59 5.45
N ARG A 25 -7.47 -18.52 4.57
CA ARG A 25 -7.81 -19.61 3.64
C ARG A 25 -6.74 -19.85 2.58
N PHE A 26 -6.05 -18.80 2.16
CA PHE A 26 -5.02 -18.86 1.11
C PHE A 26 -3.59 -18.86 1.69
N ARG A 27 -3.44 -18.91 3.02
CA ARG A 27 -2.15 -18.87 3.73
C ARG A 27 -1.19 -19.99 3.30
N HIS A 28 -1.71 -21.20 3.08
CA HIS A 28 -0.90 -22.36 2.66
C HIS A 28 -0.42 -22.28 1.22
N GLU A 29 -1.06 -21.46 0.38
CA GLU A 29 -0.78 -21.37 -1.06
C GLU A 29 0.20 -20.23 -1.39
N PHE A 30 0.22 -19.13 -0.60
CA PHE A 30 1.11 -17.97 -0.84
C PHE A 30 2.11 -17.69 0.30
N GLY A 31 1.94 -18.32 1.48
CA GLY A 31 2.75 -18.05 2.66
C GLY A 31 2.42 -16.71 3.36
N HIS A 32 2.78 -16.60 4.65
CA HIS A 32 2.44 -15.44 5.49
C HIS A 32 2.93 -14.09 4.91
N ARG A 33 4.07 -14.08 4.20
CA ARG A 33 4.74 -12.85 3.73
C ARG A 33 4.16 -12.24 2.46
N GLN A 34 3.20 -12.89 1.81
CA GLN A 34 2.61 -12.45 0.52
C GLN A 34 1.17 -11.93 0.63
N LEU A 35 0.67 -11.80 1.86
CA LEU A 35 -0.66 -11.28 2.17
C LEU A 35 -0.55 -9.80 2.47
N PHE A 36 -1.22 -8.96 1.68
CA PHE A 36 -1.26 -7.52 1.88
C PHE A 36 -2.70 -7.00 1.89
N GLY A 37 -2.95 -5.94 2.65
CA GLY A 37 -4.28 -5.38 2.76
C GLY A 37 -4.29 -4.00 3.37
N LEU A 38 -5.44 -3.34 3.24
CA LEU A 38 -5.70 -2.06 3.88
C LEU A 38 -6.43 -2.33 5.21
N PRO A 39 -5.84 -1.99 6.37
CA PRO A 39 -6.52 -2.15 7.65
C PRO A 39 -7.77 -1.27 7.72
N THR A 40 -8.77 -1.71 8.49
CA THR A 40 -9.91 -0.86 8.86
C THR A 40 -9.46 0.24 9.82
N SER A 41 -10.25 1.32 9.95
CA SER A 41 -9.97 2.41 10.88
C SER A 41 -9.91 1.96 12.35
N GLN A 42 -10.65 0.91 12.71
CA GLN A 42 -10.61 0.34 14.06
C GLN A 42 -9.33 -0.48 14.29
N GLU A 43 -8.87 -1.21 13.28
CA GLU A 43 -7.62 -1.98 13.36
C GLU A 43 -6.40 -1.07 13.43
N ALA A 44 -6.39 0.02 12.67
CA ALA A 44 -5.30 1.01 12.71
C ALA A 44 -5.16 1.73 14.07
N LYS A 45 -6.23 1.77 14.89
CA LYS A 45 -6.23 2.39 16.22
C LYS A 45 -5.75 1.48 17.35
N ARG A 46 -5.71 0.15 17.14
CA ARG A 46 -5.24 -0.79 18.17
C ARG A 46 -3.70 -0.74 18.20
N THR A 47 -3.16 -0.16 19.28
CA THR A 47 -1.72 0.10 19.47
C THR A 47 -0.88 -1.18 19.44
N ASP A 48 0.39 -1.05 19.03
CA ASP A 48 1.49 -2.04 18.87
C ASP A 48 1.55 -3.22 19.87
N LYS A 49 0.96 -3.10 21.07
CA LYS A 49 1.00 -4.11 22.15
C LYS A 49 0.24 -5.41 21.86
N HIS A 50 -0.58 -5.48 20.80
CA HIS A 50 -1.32 -6.69 20.41
C HIS A 50 -0.81 -7.37 19.12
N ARG A 51 0.38 -7.00 18.61
CA ARG A 51 0.91 -7.58 17.36
C ARG A 51 1.24 -9.07 17.42
N SER A 52 1.39 -9.64 18.60
CA SER A 52 1.56 -11.09 18.77
C SER A 52 0.31 -11.90 18.38
N SER A 53 -0.89 -11.29 18.33
CA SER A 53 -2.08 -11.94 17.75
C SER A 53 -2.25 -11.69 16.24
N ASP A 54 -1.43 -10.82 15.64
CA ASP A 54 -1.56 -10.34 14.25
C ASP A 54 -0.85 -11.23 13.22
N GLU A 55 -0.35 -12.40 13.60
CA GLU A 55 0.31 -13.39 12.70
C GLU A 55 -0.62 -13.93 11.58
N HIS A 56 -1.90 -13.61 11.65
CA HIS A 56 -2.93 -13.95 10.66
C HIS A 56 -3.38 -12.75 9.82
N ARG A 57 -2.95 -11.52 10.16
CA ARG A 57 -3.29 -10.31 9.41
C ARG A 57 -2.20 -10.03 8.37
N GLY A 58 -2.61 -9.78 7.13
CA GLY A 58 -1.71 -9.38 6.05
C GLY A 58 -0.96 -8.09 6.37
N ARG A 59 0.18 -7.86 5.72
CA ARG A 59 0.98 -6.64 5.88
C ARG A 59 0.24 -5.41 5.31
N PRO A 60 0.41 -4.22 5.89
CA PRO A 60 -0.25 -3.02 5.39
C PRO A 60 0.24 -2.69 3.96
N LEU A 61 -0.69 -2.40 3.06
CA LEU A 61 -0.40 -1.92 1.71
C LEU A 61 -0.06 -0.43 1.71
N GLY A 62 0.97 -0.06 0.96
CA GLY A 62 1.37 1.32 0.70
C GLY A 62 2.66 1.71 1.42
N GLN A 63 3.45 2.58 0.80
CA GLN A 63 4.70 3.10 1.38
C GLN A 63 4.49 3.92 2.66
N ARG A 64 3.27 4.40 2.91
CA ARG A 64 2.85 5.13 4.11
C ARG A 64 1.61 4.46 4.71
N PRO A 65 1.35 4.57 6.02
CA PRO A 65 0.15 4.01 6.64
C PRO A 65 -1.12 4.47 5.93
N LEU A 66 -1.92 3.51 5.45
CA LEU A 66 -3.14 3.78 4.70
C LEU A 66 -4.23 2.81 5.12
N THR A 67 -5.37 3.34 5.58
CA THR A 67 -6.56 2.54 5.91
C THR A 67 -7.48 2.39 4.71
N TYR A 68 -8.37 1.40 4.75
CA TYR A 68 -9.38 1.21 3.70
C TYR A 68 -10.24 2.46 3.51
N ALA A 69 -10.68 3.09 4.62
CA ALA A 69 -11.51 4.29 4.56
C ALA A 69 -10.78 5.46 3.89
N GLN A 70 -9.49 5.65 4.18
CA GLN A 70 -8.68 6.68 3.53
C GLN A 70 -8.48 6.39 2.04
N PHE A 71 -8.18 5.14 1.67
CA PHE A 71 -8.03 4.72 0.28
C PHE A 71 -9.33 4.93 -0.53
N ALA A 72 -10.46 4.47 -0.01
CA ALA A 72 -11.77 4.67 -0.63
C ALA A 72 -12.12 6.16 -0.75
N SER A 73 -11.79 6.95 0.28
CA SER A 73 -12.01 8.40 0.26
C SER A 73 -11.17 9.10 -0.82
N LEU A 74 -9.90 8.74 -0.97
CA LEU A 74 -9.02 9.25 -2.04
C LEU A 74 -9.61 8.93 -3.42
N LEU A 75 -9.99 7.67 -3.67
CA LEU A 75 -10.61 7.28 -4.93
C LEU A 75 -11.92 8.05 -5.19
N SER A 76 -12.76 8.25 -4.16
CA SER A 76 -14.00 9.03 -4.30
C SER A 76 -13.78 10.51 -4.62
N ARG A 77 -12.61 11.06 -4.25
CA ARG A 77 -12.18 12.42 -4.59
C ARG A 77 -11.51 12.51 -5.97
N GLY A 78 -11.45 11.40 -6.71
CA GLY A 78 -10.88 11.35 -8.04
C GLY A 78 -9.41 10.90 -8.09
N ALA A 79 -8.81 10.46 -6.97
CA ALA A 79 -7.49 9.85 -7.04
C ALA A 79 -7.49 8.63 -7.97
N GLU A 80 -6.40 8.45 -8.71
CA GLU A 80 -6.26 7.39 -9.71
C GLU A 80 -5.08 6.50 -9.40
N ILE A 81 -5.21 5.20 -9.70
CA ILE A 81 -4.06 4.30 -9.70
C ILE A 81 -3.36 4.45 -11.05
N ARG A 82 -2.13 4.96 -11.03
CA ARG A 82 -1.30 5.15 -12.22
C ARG A 82 -0.10 4.23 -12.24
N THR A 83 0.26 3.84 -13.45
CA THR A 83 1.45 3.05 -13.75
C THR A 83 2.52 3.96 -14.32
N THR A 84 3.74 3.93 -13.77
CA THR A 84 4.84 4.78 -14.22
C THR A 84 6.09 3.94 -14.45
N LEU A 85 6.61 3.95 -15.66
CA LEU A 85 7.88 3.31 -16.00
C LEU A 85 9.03 4.26 -15.67
N LEU A 86 10.01 3.78 -14.90
CA LEU A 86 11.27 4.48 -14.69
C LEU A 86 12.21 4.19 -15.86
N THR A 87 12.78 5.24 -16.43
CA THR A 87 13.73 5.16 -17.56
C THR A 87 15.05 5.81 -17.16
N ASP A 88 16.07 5.69 -18.02
CA ASP A 88 17.36 6.37 -17.78
C ASP A 88 17.23 7.90 -17.69
N THR A 89 16.18 8.47 -18.31
CA THR A 89 15.92 9.91 -18.32
C THR A 89 14.87 10.36 -17.31
N PHE A 90 14.18 9.41 -16.67
CA PHE A 90 13.14 9.67 -15.66
C PHE A 90 13.25 8.62 -14.56
N GLY A 91 14.03 8.95 -13.54
CA GLY A 91 14.40 8.06 -12.45
C GLY A 91 13.49 8.17 -11.23
N TRP A 92 13.86 7.42 -10.19
CA TRP A 92 13.14 7.42 -8.91
C TRP A 92 13.11 8.81 -8.25
N ASN A 93 14.21 9.56 -8.31
CA ASN A 93 14.26 10.92 -7.76
C ASN A 93 13.34 11.88 -8.50
N ASP A 94 13.25 11.78 -9.84
CA ASP A 94 12.36 12.61 -10.65
C ASP A 94 10.89 12.29 -10.34
N TYR A 95 10.59 10.99 -10.18
CA TYR A 95 9.27 10.54 -9.75
C TYR A 95 8.88 11.10 -8.38
N GLN A 96 9.80 11.04 -7.41
CA GLN A 96 9.58 11.60 -6.08
C GLN A 96 9.45 13.13 -6.11
N ALA A 97 10.18 13.83 -6.97
CA ALA A 97 10.05 15.28 -7.13
C ALA A 97 8.70 15.67 -7.76
N LEU A 98 8.22 14.89 -8.73
CA LEU A 98 6.97 15.15 -9.44
C LEU A 98 5.72 14.82 -8.61
N HIS A 99 5.77 13.73 -7.83
CA HIS A 99 4.60 13.15 -7.20
C HIS A 99 4.74 12.88 -5.70
N GLY A 100 5.88 13.16 -5.06
CA GLY A 100 6.27 12.60 -3.77
C GLY A 100 5.20 12.62 -2.67
N GLU A 101 4.57 13.78 -2.44
CA GLU A 101 3.53 13.88 -1.42
C GLU A 101 2.14 13.47 -1.92
N SER A 102 1.84 13.70 -3.20
CA SER A 102 0.56 13.40 -3.85
C SER A 102 0.41 11.95 -4.31
N ALA A 103 1.49 11.15 -4.26
CA ALA A 103 1.48 9.74 -4.59
C ALA A 103 1.74 8.84 -3.37
N ILE A 104 1.04 7.71 -3.38
CA ILE A 104 1.29 6.60 -2.48
C ILE A 104 1.69 5.41 -3.34
N LEU A 105 2.98 5.06 -3.33
CA LEU A 105 3.47 3.85 -3.96
C LEU A 105 2.80 2.63 -3.31
N LEU A 106 2.18 1.78 -4.13
CA LEU A 106 1.51 0.54 -3.71
C LEU A 106 2.34 -0.68 -4.11
N PHE A 107 2.82 -0.70 -5.35
CA PHE A 107 3.60 -1.79 -5.91
C PHE A 107 4.73 -1.27 -6.80
N ALA A 108 5.78 -2.05 -6.95
CA ALA A 108 6.83 -1.82 -7.92
C ALA A 108 7.21 -3.15 -8.59
N ARG A 109 7.26 -3.17 -9.91
CA ARG A 109 7.69 -4.33 -10.70
C ARG A 109 9.12 -4.12 -11.16
N ASP A 110 10.00 -5.07 -10.86
CA ASP A 110 11.39 -5.02 -11.36
C ASP A 110 11.46 -5.44 -12.85
N PRO A 111 12.59 -5.21 -13.54
CA PRO A 111 12.78 -5.62 -14.93
C PRO A 111 12.72 -7.13 -15.15
N ASN A 112 12.95 -7.93 -14.10
CA ASN A 112 12.85 -9.39 -14.14
C ASN A 112 11.39 -9.88 -14.00
N GLY A 113 10.44 -8.95 -13.85
CA GLY A 113 9.02 -9.24 -13.69
C GLY A 113 8.59 -9.57 -12.26
N ARG A 114 9.45 -9.43 -11.25
CA ARG A 114 9.09 -9.60 -9.85
C ARG A 114 8.28 -8.41 -9.36
N MET A 115 7.18 -8.71 -8.69
CA MET A 115 6.36 -7.71 -8.01
C MET A 115 6.87 -7.51 -6.58
N HIS A 116 7.10 -6.26 -6.22
CA HIS A 116 7.43 -5.81 -4.88
C HIS A 116 6.25 -5.01 -4.33
N VAL A 117 5.81 -5.34 -3.12
CA VAL A 117 4.75 -4.60 -2.45
C VAL A 117 5.36 -3.54 -1.56
N ALA A 118 4.91 -2.30 -1.70
CA ALA A 118 5.33 -1.20 -0.85
C ALA A 118 4.61 -1.30 0.51
N THR A 119 5.39 -1.19 1.58
CA THR A 119 4.92 -1.16 2.97
C THR A 119 5.69 -0.08 3.73
N PRO A 120 5.20 0.43 4.88
CA PRO A 120 5.93 1.43 5.65
C PRO A 120 7.30 0.96 6.15
N GLN A 121 7.51 -0.36 6.26
CA GLN A 121 8.78 -0.96 6.69
C GLN A 121 9.68 -1.42 5.52
N SER A 122 9.24 -1.29 4.26
CA SER A 122 10.05 -1.71 3.11
C SER A 122 10.94 -0.58 2.62
N THR A 123 12.24 -0.82 2.54
CA THR A 123 13.21 0.05 1.87
C THR A 123 13.25 -0.29 0.38
N LEU A 124 12.23 0.15 -0.38
CA LEU A 124 12.25 0.05 -1.84
C LEU A 124 13.09 1.19 -2.42
N ALA A 125 14.05 0.83 -3.26
CA ALA A 125 14.84 1.77 -4.07
C ALA A 125 14.69 1.37 -5.55
N PRO A 126 13.58 1.74 -6.21
CA PRO A 126 13.34 1.41 -7.61
C PRO A 126 14.42 2.01 -8.51
N GLY A 127 14.86 1.24 -9.51
CA GLY A 127 15.87 1.66 -10.49
C GLY A 127 15.29 1.82 -11.89
N THR A 128 16.15 2.10 -12.87
CA THR A 128 15.78 2.10 -14.29
C THR A 128 15.12 0.78 -14.69
N GLY A 129 14.08 0.87 -15.52
CA GLY A 129 13.33 -0.28 -16.04
C GLY A 129 12.27 -0.83 -15.07
N TRP A 130 12.17 -0.25 -13.88
CA TRP A 130 11.11 -0.61 -12.93
C TRP A 130 9.79 0.06 -13.30
N THR A 131 8.69 -0.65 -13.09
CA THR A 131 7.34 -0.11 -13.28
C THR A 131 6.66 0.08 -11.93
N LEU A 132 6.34 1.32 -11.59
CA LEU A 132 5.67 1.71 -10.34
C LEU A 132 4.16 1.69 -10.52
N LEU A 133 3.44 1.22 -9.50
CA LEU A 133 2.00 1.33 -9.37
C LEU A 133 1.70 2.17 -8.12
N SER A 134 1.12 3.34 -8.33
CA SER A 134 0.87 4.30 -7.26
C SER A 134 -0.54 4.85 -7.31
N LEU A 135 -1.12 5.10 -6.14
CA LEU A 135 -2.32 5.92 -6.00
C LEU A 135 -1.89 7.39 -6.03
N ILE A 136 -2.36 8.14 -7.02
CA ILE A 136 -2.04 9.56 -7.21
C ILE A 136 -3.30 10.37 -6.97
N ASP A 137 -3.23 11.32 -6.05
CA ASP A 137 -4.34 12.23 -5.76
C ASP A 137 -4.59 13.17 -6.95
N ALA A 138 -5.87 13.40 -7.30
CA ALA A 138 -6.22 14.28 -8.43
C ALA A 138 -5.98 15.76 -8.12
N GLU A 139 -6.06 16.12 -6.84
CA GLU A 139 -5.60 17.40 -6.33
C GLU A 139 -4.44 17.17 -5.38
N PRO A 140 -3.26 17.78 -5.58
CA PRO A 140 -2.18 17.69 -4.61
C PRO A 140 -2.69 18.29 -3.29
N SER A 141 -3.04 17.42 -2.34
CA SER A 141 -3.55 17.86 -1.04
C SER A 141 -2.43 18.60 -0.32
N VAL A 142 -2.53 19.92 -0.23
CA VAL A 142 -1.79 20.72 0.76
C VAL A 142 -2.34 20.32 2.12
N SER A 143 -1.85 19.21 2.68
CA SER A 143 -2.27 18.75 4.00
C SER A 143 -1.60 19.65 5.04
N LYS A 144 -2.27 20.76 5.36
CA LYS A 144 -2.01 21.51 6.60
C LYS A 144 -2.16 20.53 7.75
N SER A 145 -1.05 20.22 8.41
CA SER A 145 -1.06 19.58 9.72
C SER A 145 -1.84 20.48 10.68
N GLN A 146 -3.10 20.13 10.96
CA GLN A 146 -3.81 20.60 12.14
C GLN A 146 -3.18 19.89 13.34
N ALA A 147 -2.25 20.58 14.00
CA ALA A 147 -2.02 20.40 15.42
C ALA A 147 -3.00 21.35 16.14
N THR A 148 -4.07 20.79 16.68
CA THR A 148 -4.86 21.42 17.74
C THR A 148 -4.44 20.79 19.06
N GLU A 149 -3.75 21.55 19.89
CA GLU A 149 -3.67 21.41 21.35
C GLU A 149 -3.30 22.81 21.90
N ILE A 150 -4.27 23.61 22.36
CA ILE A 150 -4.92 23.66 23.68
C ILE A 150 -4.03 24.32 24.76
N ALA A 151 -4.59 25.40 25.32
CA ALA A 151 -4.32 26.04 26.62
C ALA A 151 -3.03 26.86 26.81
N ASP A 152 -3.19 28.18 26.88
CA ASP A 152 -3.14 28.91 28.16
C ASP A 152 -4.22 30.02 28.14
#